data_AF-A0A1E5SYJ2-F1
#
_entry.id   AF-A0A1E5SYJ2-F1
#
_cell.length_a   1.000
_cell.length_b   1.000
_cell.length_c   1.000
_cell.angle_alpha   90.00
_cell.angle_beta   90.00
_cell.angle_gamma   90.00
#
_symmetry.space_group_name_H-M   'P 1'
#
loop_
_entity.id
_entity.type
_entity.pdbx_description
1 polymer ?
#
loop_
_entity_poly.entity_id
_entity_poly.type
_entity_poly.pdbx_seq_one_letter_code
_entity_poly.pdbx_strand_id
1 'polypeptide(L)'
;MKSVVMKNIKLLFFSLVVIVLSDCSSTKPDQGSQGAPTDRDQRFGPPQRGGNGPGQGPGGPGAGGASRNNPEADNQGGNTFFINLDGSDCNVDIEAKLGVSSVYTEIIDEKNQLRKITINSIADHQVGEFPNPGNPNTIKVSKGTFNIPLNPKVATKTTSAQGFDSGVLFSGVSIDPFTAEMFIGSTGQMNPRYNITTLTSTENLGLDCNNAHVQPTGKYHYHGTPSALVDDEGIDGSEMVKIGYASDGFPIYYKYGYNSEGELVEHQSGYKLKEGDRGGDGVTAPDGPHNGRYFSDYKYDQNLSELDACNGRWGKTPESANEYYYVVTDNFPSVPLCFSGTPNNELRKGGGRNGGQRPQRGAGGPPPRRGGNHDETEPINKL
;
A
#
# COMPACT_ATOMS: atom_id res chain seq x y z
N MET A 1 36.13 -45.04 -6.01
CA MET A 1 36.88 -44.18 -5.07
C MET A 1 37.11 -42.86 -5.80
N LYS A 2 36.25 -41.85 -5.56
CA LYS A 2 36.42 -40.71 -4.64
C LYS A 2 37.54 -39.72 -5.03
N SER A 3 37.11 -38.46 -5.08
CA SER A 3 37.82 -37.16 -4.98
C SER A 3 38.22 -36.47 -6.28
N VAL A 4 37.55 -35.37 -6.70
CA VAL A 4 37.32 -34.02 -6.10
C VAL A 4 38.41 -33.04 -6.57
N VAL A 5 38.09 -32.22 -7.58
CA VAL A 5 37.85 -30.75 -7.55
C VAL A 5 39.12 -29.91 -7.70
N MET A 6 39.12 -29.03 -8.72
CA MET A 6 39.48 -27.62 -8.52
C MET A 6 38.84 -26.73 -9.60
N LYS A 7 38.03 -25.78 -9.14
CA LYS A 7 37.38 -24.71 -9.89
C LYS A 7 38.42 -23.65 -10.28
N ASN A 8 38.42 -23.20 -11.52
CA ASN A 8 39.13 -21.98 -11.93
C ASN A 8 38.19 -20.78 -11.82
N ILE A 9 38.41 -19.98 -10.78
CA ILE A 9 37.88 -18.64 -10.58
C ILE A 9 38.72 -17.70 -11.47
N LYS A 10 38.09 -16.94 -12.36
CA LYS A 10 38.69 -15.72 -12.94
C LYS A 10 37.96 -14.52 -12.36
N LEU A 11 38.63 -13.91 -11.40
CA LEU A 11 38.33 -12.61 -10.81
C LEU A 11 39.01 -11.57 -11.72
N LEU A 12 38.23 -10.69 -12.36
CA LEU A 12 38.76 -9.57 -13.14
C LEU A 12 38.55 -8.29 -12.34
N PHE A 13 39.64 -7.82 -11.73
CA PHE A 13 39.80 -6.48 -11.20
C PHE A 13 39.86 -5.49 -12.37
N PHE A 14 38.97 -4.50 -12.41
CA PHE A 14 39.21 -3.28 -13.17
C PHE A 14 39.59 -2.16 -12.21
N SER A 15 40.82 -1.67 -12.43
CA SER A 15 41.46 -0.61 -11.65
C SER A 15 40.98 0.75 -12.15
N LEU A 16 40.63 1.59 -11.18
CA LEU A 16 40.28 2.99 -11.29
C LEU A 16 41.45 3.79 -11.90
N VAL A 17 41.24 4.42 -13.05
CA VAL A 17 42.17 5.42 -13.60
C VAL A 17 41.56 6.80 -13.38
N VAL A 18 42.14 7.54 -12.43
CA VAL A 18 41.90 8.95 -12.18
C VAL A 18 42.74 9.76 -13.18
N ILE A 19 42.09 10.55 -14.04
CA ILE A 19 42.74 11.59 -14.85
C ILE A 19 42.25 12.94 -14.35
N VAL A 20 43.17 13.72 -13.78
CA VAL A 20 43.02 15.13 -13.42
C VAL A 20 43.80 15.95 -14.44
N LEU A 21 43.12 16.82 -15.19
CA LEU A 21 43.64 18.02 -15.87
C LEU A 21 42.44 18.99 -16.05
N SER A 22 42.31 20.03 -15.23
CA SER A 22 42.82 21.42 -15.38
C SER A 22 42.22 22.23 -16.53
N ASP A 23 41.37 23.19 -16.12
CA ASP A 23 41.05 24.54 -16.64
C ASP A 23 41.02 24.84 -18.14
N CYS A 24 39.87 25.39 -18.57
CA CYS A 24 39.87 26.58 -19.44
C CYS A 24 38.61 27.44 -19.23
N SER A 25 38.85 28.75 -19.20
CA SER A 25 37.96 29.87 -18.88
C SER A 25 37.23 30.42 -20.13
N SER A 26 36.29 31.36 -19.90
CA SER A 26 35.67 32.33 -20.83
C SER A 26 34.38 31.85 -21.53
N THR A 27 33.24 32.56 -21.63
CA THR A 27 32.89 33.98 -21.42
C THR A 27 31.35 34.12 -21.41
N LYS A 28 30.82 35.13 -20.71
CA LYS A 28 29.41 35.61 -20.77
C LYS A 28 29.04 36.17 -22.17
N PRO A 29 27.73 36.37 -22.42
CA PRO A 29 27.30 37.75 -22.62
C PRO A 29 26.11 38.16 -21.75
N ASP A 30 26.09 39.47 -21.52
CA ASP A 30 25.18 40.29 -20.74
C ASP A 30 24.08 40.84 -21.67
N GLN A 31 22.80 40.79 -21.28
CA GLN A 31 21.78 41.76 -21.70
C GLN A 31 20.70 41.85 -20.61
N GLY A 32 20.51 43.06 -20.09
CA GLY A 32 19.44 43.41 -19.16
C GLY A 32 18.37 44.29 -19.80
N SER A 33 17.18 44.28 -19.19
CA SER A 33 16.22 45.40 -19.10
C SER A 33 15.20 45.02 -18.01
N GLN A 34 15.27 45.58 -16.80
CA GLN A 34 14.55 46.79 -16.31
C GLN A 34 13.03 46.66 -16.11
N GLY A 35 12.61 46.94 -14.86
CA GLY A 35 11.27 47.34 -14.39
C GLY A 35 10.41 46.20 -13.82
N ALA A 36 9.70 46.27 -12.70
CA ALA A 36 9.64 47.11 -11.49
C ALA A 36 8.76 46.32 -10.46
N PRO A 37 8.83 46.58 -9.13
CA PRO A 37 8.27 45.69 -8.11
C PRO A 37 6.89 46.15 -7.60
N THR A 38 6.02 45.20 -7.23
CA THR A 38 4.82 45.49 -6.41
C THR A 38 4.55 44.41 -5.36
N ASP A 39 4.65 44.85 -4.11
CA ASP A 39 3.96 44.44 -2.88
C ASP A 39 3.84 42.96 -2.46
N ARG A 40 4.68 42.62 -1.48
CA ARG A 40 4.36 41.69 -0.39
C ARG A 40 3.79 42.51 0.77
N ASP A 41 2.52 42.30 1.11
CA ASP A 41 2.05 42.43 2.49
C ASP A 41 0.65 41.81 2.66
N GLN A 42 0.58 40.55 3.09
CA GLN A 42 -0.61 40.05 3.80
C GLN A 42 -0.18 39.17 4.98
N ARG A 43 -0.52 39.68 6.17
CA ARG A 43 -0.24 39.14 7.49
C ARG A 43 -1.18 37.97 7.77
N PHE A 44 -0.64 36.81 8.11
CA PHE A 44 -1.39 35.72 8.72
C PHE A 44 -1.53 35.95 10.23
N GLY A 45 -2.78 36.09 10.70
CA GLY A 45 -3.11 36.06 12.13
C GLY A 45 -3.09 34.62 12.68
N PRO A 46 -2.91 34.42 14.00
CA PRO A 46 -2.76 33.09 14.59
C PRO A 46 -4.12 32.36 14.70
N PRO A 47 -4.18 31.02 14.53
CA PRO A 47 -5.42 30.28 14.68
C PRO A 47 -5.79 30.07 16.15
N GLN A 48 -7.08 30.24 16.45
CA GLN A 48 -7.69 30.05 17.76
C GLN A 48 -7.81 28.56 18.14
N ARG A 49 -7.63 28.29 19.44
CA ARG A 49 -7.86 26.99 20.10
C ARG A 49 -9.36 26.68 20.25
N GLY A 50 -9.74 25.45 19.94
CA GLY A 50 -10.95 24.77 20.44
C GLY A 50 -11.03 23.39 19.80
N GLY A 51 -11.44 22.29 20.42
CA GLY A 51 -11.77 21.91 21.78
C GLY A 51 -11.85 20.37 21.76
N ASN A 52 -11.35 19.68 22.79
CA ASN A 52 -11.29 18.22 22.84
C ASN A 52 -12.68 17.60 23.04
N GLY A 53 -13.02 16.61 22.20
CA GLY A 53 -14.14 15.66 22.36
C GLY A 53 -13.67 14.20 22.14
N PRO A 54 -14.36 13.18 22.67
CA PRO A 54 -13.73 11.96 23.19
C PRO A 54 -13.63 10.79 22.19
N GLY A 55 -12.58 9.97 22.34
CA GLY A 55 -12.61 8.53 22.07
C GLY A 55 -12.14 8.06 20.69
N GLN A 56 -10.82 8.01 20.47
CA GLN A 56 -10.18 7.39 19.31
C GLN A 56 -10.26 5.86 19.40
N GLY A 57 -10.87 5.21 18.39
CA GLY A 57 -10.71 3.78 18.14
C GLY A 57 -9.32 3.44 17.59
N PRO A 58 -8.94 2.16 17.43
CA PRO A 58 -7.55 1.75 17.21
C PRO A 58 -6.94 2.11 15.84
N GLY A 59 -7.63 2.84 14.98
CA GLY A 59 -7.10 3.40 13.74
C GLY A 59 -6.87 4.90 13.92
N GLY A 60 -5.66 5.29 14.32
CA GLY A 60 -5.25 6.70 14.29
C GLY A 60 -5.25 7.24 12.86
N PRO A 61 -5.28 8.58 12.67
CA PRO A 61 -5.32 9.17 11.34
C PRO A 61 -4.14 8.66 10.52
N GLY A 62 -4.45 8.03 9.37
CA GLY A 62 -3.47 7.71 8.35
C GLY A 62 -2.77 8.97 7.88
N ALA A 63 -1.65 8.78 7.19
CA ALA A 63 -0.96 9.83 6.45
C ALA A 63 -1.95 10.71 5.68
N GLY A 64 -1.97 12.02 5.94
CA GLY A 64 -2.76 13.00 5.19
C GLY A 64 -4.27 12.78 5.36
N GLY A 65 -4.86 13.42 6.37
CA GLY A 65 -6.27 13.20 6.71
C GLY A 65 -7.20 13.44 5.53
N ALA A 66 -7.69 12.36 4.93
CA ALA A 66 -8.70 12.43 3.89
C ALA A 66 -9.93 13.16 4.42
N SER A 67 -10.50 14.04 3.60
CA SER A 67 -11.65 14.83 4.05
C SER A 67 -12.87 13.91 4.21
N ARG A 68 -13.30 13.81 5.47
CA ARG A 68 -14.26 12.86 6.02
C ARG A 68 -15.64 12.94 5.33
N ASN A 69 -16.05 14.12 4.91
CA ASN A 69 -17.11 14.39 3.93
C ASN A 69 -16.56 15.50 3.03
N ASN A 70 -16.45 15.26 1.73
CA ASN A 70 -15.79 16.20 0.82
C ASN A 70 -16.62 16.42 -0.45
N PRO A 71 -17.66 17.27 -0.38
CA PRO A 71 -18.51 17.52 -1.54
C PRO A 71 -17.74 18.05 -2.75
N GLU A 72 -16.67 18.82 -2.56
CA GLU A 72 -15.84 19.30 -3.68
C GLU A 72 -15.20 18.14 -4.44
N ALA A 73 -14.57 17.21 -3.70
CA ALA A 73 -13.99 16.02 -4.29
C ALA A 73 -15.04 15.04 -4.83
N ASP A 74 -16.16 14.88 -4.14
CA ASP A 74 -17.25 14.00 -4.57
C ASP A 74 -17.88 14.50 -5.88
N ASN A 75 -17.88 15.82 -6.10
CA ASN A 75 -18.44 16.47 -7.30
C ASN A 75 -17.41 16.82 -8.38
N GLN A 76 -16.14 16.45 -8.20
CA GLN A 76 -15.13 16.63 -9.25
C GLN A 76 -15.53 15.82 -10.50
N GLY A 77 -15.50 16.47 -11.66
CA GLY A 77 -15.81 15.83 -12.94
C GLY A 77 -14.67 14.95 -13.46
N GLY A 78 -15.04 13.90 -14.22
CA GLY A 78 -14.10 12.98 -14.87
C GLY A 78 -13.62 11.85 -13.96
N ASN A 79 -12.72 11.02 -14.49
CA ASN A 79 -12.08 9.96 -13.70
C ASN A 79 -10.93 10.55 -12.90
N THR A 80 -10.95 10.35 -11.59
CA THR A 80 -9.95 10.85 -10.64
C THR A 80 -8.82 9.86 -10.41
N PHE A 81 -8.90 8.63 -10.95
CA PHE A 81 -7.81 7.66 -10.89
C PHE A 81 -6.51 8.29 -11.39
N PHE A 82 -5.46 8.16 -10.60
CA PHE A 82 -4.14 8.65 -10.93
C PHE A 82 -3.10 7.62 -10.49
N ILE A 83 -2.19 7.28 -11.38
CA ILE A 83 -1.05 6.40 -11.11
C ILE A 83 0.20 7.10 -11.64
N ASN A 84 1.28 7.13 -10.86
CA ASN A 84 2.58 7.59 -11.32
C ASN A 84 3.32 6.43 -11.99
N LEU A 85 3.78 6.58 -13.22
CA LEU A 85 4.58 5.58 -13.95
C LEU A 85 6.00 6.07 -14.23
N ASP A 86 6.41 7.18 -13.64
CA ASP A 86 7.76 7.74 -13.72
C ASP A 86 8.50 7.43 -12.41
N GLY A 87 9.38 6.42 -12.44
CA GLY A 87 10.18 6.04 -11.28
C GLY A 87 11.28 7.06 -10.96
N SER A 88 11.65 7.93 -11.91
CA SER A 88 12.75 8.89 -11.75
C SER A 88 12.45 10.02 -10.75
N ASP A 89 11.18 10.18 -10.37
CA ASP A 89 10.75 11.07 -9.28
C ASP A 89 11.24 10.59 -7.90
N CYS A 90 11.61 9.31 -7.75
CA CYS A 90 12.23 8.79 -6.54
C CYS A 90 13.75 8.93 -6.59
N ASN A 91 14.33 9.45 -5.51
CA ASN A 91 15.76 9.75 -5.44
C ASN A 91 16.39 9.41 -4.08
N VAL A 92 15.64 8.73 -3.20
CA VAL A 92 16.11 8.33 -1.88
C VAL A 92 16.54 6.87 -1.92
N ASP A 93 17.85 6.64 -1.76
CA ASP A 93 18.38 5.33 -1.39
C ASP A 93 18.07 5.06 0.08
N ILE A 94 17.01 4.29 0.31
CA ILE A 94 16.51 4.05 1.67
C ILE A 94 17.40 3.07 2.45
N GLU A 95 18.07 2.14 1.79
CA GLU A 95 19.00 1.21 2.42
C GLU A 95 20.20 1.99 2.99
N ALA A 96 20.79 2.89 2.20
CA ALA A 96 21.89 3.73 2.63
C ALA A 96 21.46 4.73 3.71
N LYS A 97 20.27 5.34 3.57
CA LYS A 97 19.74 6.30 4.55
C LYS A 97 19.53 5.68 5.94
N LEU A 98 19.12 4.41 5.99
CA LEU A 98 18.89 3.69 7.25
C LEU A 98 20.09 2.86 7.71
N GLY A 99 21.05 2.59 6.84
CA GLY A 99 22.14 1.65 7.10
C GLY A 99 21.65 0.20 7.27
N VAL A 100 20.56 -0.16 6.59
CA VAL A 100 19.92 -1.49 6.67
C VAL A 100 19.49 -1.92 5.27
N SER A 101 19.92 -3.10 4.83
CA SER A 101 19.50 -3.64 3.54
C SER A 101 18.05 -4.14 3.55
N SER A 102 17.39 -4.10 2.40
CA SER A 102 16.17 -4.82 2.10
C SER A 102 16.33 -6.30 2.41
N VAL A 103 15.22 -6.89 2.84
CA VAL A 103 15.13 -8.32 3.09
C VAL A 103 13.93 -8.86 2.33
N TYR A 104 14.21 -9.78 1.42
CA TYR A 104 13.28 -10.80 0.97
C TYR A 104 13.95 -12.16 1.11
N THR A 105 13.34 -13.04 1.90
CA THR A 105 13.84 -14.42 2.04
C THR A 105 12.68 -15.39 1.99
N GLU A 106 12.90 -16.53 1.34
CA GLU A 106 11.93 -17.59 1.24
C GLU A 106 12.46 -18.91 1.80
N ILE A 107 11.60 -19.61 2.53
CA ILE A 107 11.85 -20.97 3.01
C ILE A 107 10.68 -21.84 2.56
N ILE A 108 10.99 -22.88 1.80
CA ILE A 108 10.01 -23.88 1.36
C ILE A 108 9.81 -24.91 2.46
N ASP A 109 8.60 -24.99 3.00
CA ASP A 109 8.17 -26.01 3.95
C ASP A 109 7.30 -27.04 3.21
N GLU A 110 7.97 -27.96 2.51
CA GLU A 110 7.31 -29.00 1.72
C GLU A 110 6.36 -29.86 2.57
N LYS A 111 6.71 -30.11 3.84
CA LYS A 111 5.90 -30.92 4.75
C LYS A 111 4.53 -30.28 5.00
N ASN A 112 4.51 -28.96 5.18
CA ASN A 112 3.27 -28.22 5.43
C ASN A 112 2.67 -27.60 4.16
N GLN A 113 3.30 -27.79 2.99
CA GLN A 113 2.90 -27.18 1.71
C GLN A 113 2.81 -25.66 1.78
N LEU A 114 3.81 -25.03 2.43
CA LEU A 114 3.88 -23.58 2.60
C LEU A 114 5.17 -23.00 2.02
N ARG A 115 5.07 -21.81 1.45
CA ARG A 115 6.20 -20.88 1.24
C ARG A 115 6.19 -19.88 2.39
N LYS A 116 7.26 -19.84 3.17
CA LYS A 116 7.44 -18.87 4.27
C LYS A 116 8.32 -17.74 3.78
N ILE A 117 7.74 -16.56 3.64
CA ILE A 117 8.44 -15.36 3.18
C ILE A 117 8.71 -14.46 4.39
N THR A 118 9.93 -13.97 4.55
CA THR A 118 10.25 -12.94 5.54
C THR A 118 10.75 -11.68 4.86
N ILE A 119 10.20 -10.54 5.27
CA ILE A 119 10.58 -9.22 4.80
C ILE A 119 10.84 -8.23 5.93
N ASN A 120 11.41 -7.07 5.61
CA ASN A 120 11.64 -5.96 6.55
C ASN A 120 10.99 -4.63 6.13
N SER A 121 10.23 -4.60 5.02
CA SER A 121 9.56 -3.41 4.46
C SER A 121 10.50 -2.26 4.10
N ILE A 122 11.77 -2.58 3.83
CA ILE A 122 12.74 -1.66 3.22
C ILE A 122 12.83 -2.06 1.75
N ALA A 123 12.63 -1.11 0.84
CA ALA A 123 12.76 -1.36 -0.60
C ALA A 123 14.24 -1.51 -0.99
N ASP A 124 14.51 -2.33 -2.00
CA ASP A 124 15.81 -2.48 -2.68
C ASP A 124 15.97 -1.55 -3.89
N HIS A 125 15.00 -0.67 -4.11
CA HIS A 125 15.01 0.38 -5.14
C HIS A 125 14.81 1.76 -4.50
N GLN A 126 14.94 2.82 -5.30
CA GLN A 126 14.75 4.19 -4.82
C GLN A 126 13.29 4.45 -4.40
N VAL A 127 13.13 5.24 -3.33
CA VAL A 127 11.83 5.68 -2.82
C VAL A 127 11.72 7.21 -2.81
N GLY A 128 10.53 7.74 -2.57
CA GLY A 128 10.34 9.17 -2.36
C GLY A 128 10.85 9.63 -0.99
N GLU A 129 10.94 10.95 -0.82
CA GLU A 129 11.22 11.53 0.50
C GLU A 129 10.03 11.33 1.45
N PHE A 130 10.34 10.88 2.67
CA PHE A 130 9.39 10.73 3.76
C PHE A 130 10.00 11.30 5.06
N PRO A 131 9.30 12.19 5.79
CA PRO A 131 7.93 12.63 5.54
C PRO A 131 7.78 13.55 4.32
N ASN A 132 6.59 13.59 3.74
CA ASN A 132 6.20 14.47 2.63
C ASN A 132 4.89 15.23 2.97
N PRO A 133 4.43 16.19 2.13
CA PRO A 133 3.25 17.00 2.44
C PRO A 133 1.96 16.20 2.74
N GLY A 134 1.80 15.02 2.15
CA GLY A 134 0.66 14.13 2.39
C GLY A 134 0.92 13.04 3.43
N ASN A 135 2.17 12.85 3.88
CA ASN A 135 2.54 11.77 4.80
C ASN A 135 3.57 12.22 5.84
N PRO A 136 3.19 12.37 7.13
CA PRO A 136 4.09 12.82 8.18
C PRO A 136 5.01 11.71 8.72
N ASN A 137 4.89 10.48 8.22
CA ASN A 137 5.63 9.33 8.74
C ASN A 137 6.96 9.14 8.02
N THR A 138 7.94 8.56 8.72
CA THR A 138 9.25 8.19 8.19
C THR A 138 9.33 6.67 7.99
N ILE A 139 9.98 6.22 6.92
CA ILE A 139 10.25 4.78 6.71
C ILE A 139 11.10 4.22 7.85
N LYS A 140 10.71 3.06 8.38
CA LYS A 140 11.45 2.30 9.38
C LYS A 140 11.34 0.82 9.07
N VAL A 141 12.33 0.05 9.53
CA VAL A 141 12.28 -1.41 9.49
C VAL A 141 11.00 -1.90 10.16
N SER A 142 10.20 -2.64 9.39
CA SER A 142 8.98 -3.31 9.85
C SER A 142 9.00 -4.75 9.34
N LYS A 143 9.33 -5.67 10.24
CA LYS A 143 9.46 -7.09 9.89
C LYS A 143 8.10 -7.74 9.70
N GLY A 144 7.96 -8.51 8.62
CA GLY A 144 6.78 -9.31 8.32
C GLY A 144 7.17 -10.74 7.97
N THR A 145 6.33 -11.70 8.35
CA THR A 145 6.45 -13.09 7.91
C THR A 145 5.12 -13.53 7.30
N PHE A 146 5.18 -14.12 6.11
CA PHE A 146 4.03 -14.54 5.34
C PHE A 146 4.10 -16.05 5.13
N ASN A 147 3.09 -16.77 5.61
CA ASN A 147 2.93 -18.21 5.38
C ASN A 147 1.89 -18.41 4.28
N ILE A 148 2.33 -18.46 3.02
CA ILE A 148 1.44 -18.60 1.87
C ILE A 148 1.43 -20.04 1.33
N PRO A 149 0.35 -20.52 0.69
CA PRO A 149 0.32 -21.83 0.05
C PRO A 149 1.45 -22.00 -0.97
N LEU A 150 2.14 -23.15 -0.91
CA LEU A 150 3.20 -23.49 -1.88
C LEU A 150 2.61 -23.83 -3.27
N ASN A 151 1.44 -24.49 -3.26
CA ASN A 151 0.71 -24.93 -4.45
C ASN A 151 -0.72 -24.37 -4.39
N PRO A 152 -0.92 -23.09 -4.73
CA PRO A 152 -2.21 -22.43 -4.65
C PRO A 152 -3.22 -23.06 -5.62
N LYS A 153 -4.51 -22.95 -5.26
CA LYS A 153 -5.63 -23.43 -6.08
C LYS A 153 -6.70 -22.37 -6.16
N VAL A 154 -7.29 -22.21 -7.34
CA VAL A 154 -8.43 -21.30 -7.51
C VAL A 154 -9.60 -21.85 -6.69
N ALA A 155 -10.12 -21.01 -5.81
CA ALA A 155 -11.23 -21.30 -4.93
C ALA A 155 -12.56 -21.17 -5.70
N THR A 156 -13.63 -21.74 -5.13
CA THR A 156 -14.98 -21.63 -5.71
C THR A 156 -15.57 -20.23 -5.61
N LYS A 157 -15.04 -19.40 -4.70
CA LYS A 157 -15.42 -18.01 -4.47
C LYS A 157 -14.18 -17.19 -4.19
N THR A 158 -14.16 -15.98 -4.72
CA THR A 158 -13.11 -15.02 -4.42
C THR A 158 -13.24 -14.49 -2.99
N THR A 159 -12.12 -14.08 -2.40
CA THR A 159 -12.06 -13.46 -1.07
C THR A 159 -11.58 -12.02 -1.22
N SER A 160 -12.28 -11.04 -0.63
CA SER A 160 -11.80 -9.65 -0.64
C SER A 160 -10.41 -9.53 0.01
N ALA A 161 -9.50 -8.76 -0.59
CA ALA A 161 -8.20 -8.46 0.00
C ALA A 161 -8.25 -7.32 1.03
N GLN A 162 -9.44 -6.77 1.29
CA GLN A 162 -9.62 -5.73 2.30
C GLN A 162 -9.20 -6.23 3.69
N GLY A 163 -8.28 -5.49 4.32
CA GLY A 163 -7.72 -5.87 5.61
C GLY A 163 -6.59 -6.91 5.53
N PHE A 164 -6.00 -7.14 4.34
CA PHE A 164 -4.81 -7.96 4.15
C PHE A 164 -3.67 -7.10 3.58
N ASP A 165 -2.43 -7.50 3.82
CA ASP A 165 -1.39 -7.24 2.82
C ASP A 165 -1.65 -8.26 1.70
N SER A 166 -2.05 -7.80 0.51
CA SER A 166 -2.53 -8.68 -0.56
C SER A 166 -1.41 -9.48 -1.25
N GLY A 167 -0.18 -9.00 -1.14
CA GLY A 167 0.99 -9.70 -1.64
C GLY A 167 2.27 -9.13 -1.08
N VAL A 168 3.36 -9.78 -1.42
CA VAL A 168 4.73 -9.37 -1.10
C VAL A 168 5.56 -9.45 -2.37
N LEU A 169 6.24 -8.36 -2.68
CA LEU A 169 7.15 -8.28 -3.82
C LEU A 169 8.56 -8.73 -3.44
N PHE A 170 9.34 -9.12 -4.44
CA PHE A 170 10.74 -9.52 -4.27
C PHE A 170 11.61 -8.39 -3.71
N SER A 171 11.17 -7.14 -3.85
CA SER A 171 11.78 -5.94 -3.26
C SER A 171 11.79 -5.89 -1.73
N GLY A 172 11.12 -6.83 -1.06
CA GLY A 172 11.00 -6.85 0.40
C GLY A 172 9.88 -5.96 0.96
N VAL A 173 8.98 -5.48 0.10
CA VAL A 173 7.87 -4.60 0.44
C VAL A 173 6.52 -5.27 0.11
N SER A 174 5.50 -5.04 0.95
CA SER A 174 4.16 -5.61 0.77
C SER A 174 3.21 -4.68 0.02
N ILE A 175 2.15 -5.27 -0.53
CA ILE A 175 1.06 -4.57 -1.20
C ILE A 175 -0.13 -4.44 -0.24
N ASP A 176 -0.70 -3.24 -0.14
CA ASP A 176 -1.98 -2.98 0.51
C ASP A 176 -2.90 -2.31 -0.51
N PRO A 177 -3.95 -2.96 -1.02
CA PRO A 177 -4.80 -2.33 -2.04
C PRO A 177 -5.72 -1.25 -1.48
N PHE A 178 -6.05 -1.32 -0.20
CA PHE A 178 -7.19 -0.61 0.38
C PHE A 178 -6.73 0.44 1.38
N THR A 179 -7.48 1.54 1.46
CA THR A 179 -7.28 2.54 2.52
C THR A 179 -8.13 2.20 3.75
N ALA A 180 -7.77 2.79 4.89
CA ALA A 180 -8.68 2.90 6.03
C ALA A 180 -9.70 4.05 5.89
N GLU A 181 -9.60 4.82 4.81
CA GLU A 181 -10.35 6.05 4.58
C GLU A 181 -11.70 5.75 3.94
N MET A 182 -12.76 6.28 4.52
CA MET A 182 -14.14 6.00 4.14
C MET A 182 -14.90 7.31 4.10
N PHE A 183 -16.02 7.35 3.37
CA PHE A 183 -17.01 8.40 3.58
C PHE A 183 -17.49 8.36 5.04
N ILE A 184 -17.48 9.51 5.69
CA ILE A 184 -18.02 9.73 7.02
C ILE A 184 -19.05 10.85 6.89
N GLY A 185 -20.30 10.51 7.17
CA GLY A 185 -21.40 11.43 7.08
C GLY A 185 -21.26 12.67 7.98
N SER A 186 -22.09 13.69 7.74
CA SER A 186 -22.07 14.92 8.54
C SER A 186 -22.36 14.71 10.04
N THR A 187 -22.97 13.58 10.40
CA THR A 187 -23.22 13.14 11.77
C THR A 187 -22.03 12.39 12.41
N GLY A 188 -20.92 12.23 11.67
CA GLY A 188 -19.75 11.46 12.10
C GLY A 188 -19.88 9.95 11.89
N GLN A 189 -20.99 9.48 11.31
CA GLN A 189 -21.18 8.06 11.02
C GLN A 189 -20.39 7.62 9.78
N MET A 190 -19.53 6.62 9.95
CA MET A 190 -18.77 6.02 8.87
C MET A 190 -19.66 5.17 7.97
N ASN A 191 -19.52 5.30 6.66
CA ASN A 191 -20.17 4.45 5.68
C ASN A 191 -19.12 3.57 4.96
N PRO A 192 -18.93 2.30 5.39
CA PRO A 192 -17.89 1.43 4.85
C PRO A 192 -18.15 0.96 3.42
N ARG A 193 -19.32 1.28 2.82
CA ARG A 193 -19.59 1.00 1.41
C ARG A 193 -18.80 1.92 0.48
N TYR A 194 -18.38 3.09 0.97
CA TYR A 194 -17.67 4.11 0.21
C TYR A 194 -16.25 4.24 0.76
N ASN A 195 -15.43 3.23 0.48
CA ASN A 195 -13.99 3.24 0.74
C ASN A 195 -13.28 4.07 -0.32
N ILE A 196 -12.50 5.06 0.12
CA ILE A 196 -11.76 5.95 -0.77
C ILE A 196 -10.62 5.16 -1.41
N THR A 197 -10.49 5.26 -2.74
CA THR A 197 -9.38 4.65 -3.48
C THR A 197 -8.07 5.31 -3.09
N THR A 198 -6.98 4.55 -2.99
CA THR A 198 -5.69 5.16 -2.67
C THR A 198 -5.16 5.98 -3.84
N LEU A 199 -5.35 5.47 -5.05
CA LEU A 199 -4.91 6.06 -6.31
C LEU A 199 -5.98 7.02 -6.86
N THR A 200 -6.16 8.16 -6.19
CA THR A 200 -7.06 9.24 -6.61
C THR A 200 -6.38 10.59 -6.53
N SER A 201 -6.67 11.46 -7.48
CA SER A 201 -6.27 12.87 -7.47
C SER A 201 -7.07 13.74 -6.49
N THR A 202 -8.12 13.20 -5.88
CA THR A 202 -9.00 13.94 -4.97
C THR A 202 -8.54 13.98 -3.52
N GLU A 203 -7.54 13.17 -3.15
CA GLU A 203 -6.98 13.13 -1.80
C GLU A 203 -5.46 13.04 -1.88
N ASN A 204 -4.79 13.80 -1.02
CA ASN A 204 -3.35 13.67 -0.86
C ASN A 204 -3.03 12.68 0.26
N LEU A 205 -2.97 11.40 -0.09
CA LEU A 205 -2.59 10.31 0.81
C LEU A 205 -1.05 10.16 0.97
N GLY A 206 -0.30 11.12 0.42
CA GLY A 206 1.16 11.19 0.53
C GLY A 206 1.89 10.02 -0.11
N LEU A 207 1.39 9.58 -1.26
CA LEU A 207 2.07 8.60 -2.12
C LEU A 207 3.37 9.19 -2.70
N ASP A 208 4.36 8.33 -2.91
CA ASP A 208 5.56 8.66 -3.69
C ASP A 208 5.47 8.17 -5.14
N CYS A 209 6.57 8.24 -5.89
CA CYS A 209 6.65 7.80 -7.29
C CYS A 209 6.31 6.31 -7.49
N ASN A 210 6.48 5.48 -6.45
CA ASN A 210 6.19 4.05 -6.49
C ASN A 210 4.72 3.75 -6.16
N ASN A 211 3.86 4.76 -6.14
CA ASN A 211 2.47 4.63 -5.72
C ASN A 211 2.36 3.98 -4.33
N ALA A 212 3.31 4.31 -3.44
CA ALA A 212 3.46 3.74 -2.12
C ALA A 212 3.50 4.83 -1.05
N HIS A 213 3.24 4.44 0.20
CA HIS A 213 3.40 5.37 1.31
C HIS A 213 3.77 4.66 2.61
N VAL A 214 4.02 5.46 3.64
CA VAL A 214 4.45 5.00 4.95
C VAL A 214 3.29 5.03 5.95
N GLN A 215 3.06 3.92 6.65
CA GLN A 215 2.10 3.86 7.77
C GLN A 215 2.67 4.52 9.03
N PRO A 216 1.85 4.88 10.03
CA PRO A 216 2.33 5.39 11.32
C PRO A 216 3.35 4.49 12.05
N THR A 217 3.36 3.19 11.74
CA THR A 217 4.35 2.23 12.25
C THR A 217 5.74 2.37 11.61
N GLY A 218 5.85 3.15 10.53
CA GLY A 218 7.04 3.26 9.67
C GLY A 218 7.06 2.25 8.51
N LYS A 219 6.05 1.38 8.38
CA LYS A 219 5.96 0.40 7.29
C LYS A 219 5.70 1.09 5.94
N TYR A 220 6.66 1.01 5.02
CA TYR A 220 6.49 1.37 3.62
C TYR A 220 5.77 0.22 2.87
N HIS A 221 4.83 0.55 1.98
CA HIS A 221 4.01 -0.43 1.26
C HIS A 221 3.37 0.18 -0.01
N TYR A 222 3.17 -0.64 -1.04
CA TYR A 222 2.60 -0.23 -2.32
C TYR A 222 1.07 -0.30 -2.34
N HIS A 223 0.45 0.63 -3.08
CA HIS A 223 -0.96 0.59 -3.48
C HIS A 223 -1.15 0.44 -5.00
N GLY A 224 -0.07 0.61 -5.77
CA GLY A 224 -0.06 0.54 -7.23
C GLY A 224 1.26 0.04 -7.77
N THR A 225 1.49 0.32 -9.06
CA THR A 225 2.74 0.02 -9.77
C THR A 225 3.96 0.62 -9.03
N PRO A 226 4.96 -0.19 -8.63
CA PRO A 226 6.19 0.30 -8.02
C PRO A 226 7.15 0.82 -9.12
N SER A 227 6.92 2.04 -9.61
CA SER A 227 7.55 2.54 -10.84
C SER A 227 9.08 2.55 -10.83
N ALA A 228 9.73 2.90 -9.72
CA ALA A 228 11.19 2.82 -9.62
C ALA A 228 11.71 1.36 -9.63
N LEU A 229 10.97 0.41 -9.04
CA LEU A 229 11.29 -1.03 -9.17
C LEU A 229 11.18 -1.49 -10.62
N VAL A 230 10.12 -1.05 -11.32
CA VAL A 230 9.89 -1.38 -12.74
C VAL A 230 11.02 -0.85 -13.61
N ASP A 231 11.46 0.38 -13.37
CA ASP A 231 12.57 1.02 -14.08
C ASP A 231 13.92 0.33 -13.78
N ASP A 232 14.21 0.04 -12.50
CA ASP A 232 15.45 -0.60 -12.05
C ASP A 232 15.59 -2.04 -12.60
N GLU A 233 14.48 -2.78 -12.69
CA GLU A 233 14.42 -4.12 -13.31
C GLU A 233 14.38 -4.07 -14.84
N GLY A 234 14.25 -2.88 -15.44
CA GLY A 234 14.20 -2.70 -16.90
C GLY A 234 13.01 -3.37 -17.57
N ILE A 235 11.84 -3.38 -16.91
CA ILE A 235 10.65 -4.07 -17.43
C ILE A 235 10.02 -3.26 -18.57
N ASP A 236 10.47 -3.51 -19.79
CA ASP A 236 10.11 -2.77 -21.01
C ASP A 236 9.11 -3.50 -21.93
N GLY A 237 8.60 -4.65 -21.49
CA GLY A 237 7.72 -5.52 -22.27
C GLY A 237 8.43 -6.46 -23.23
N SER A 238 9.75 -6.61 -23.13
CA SER A 238 10.51 -7.65 -23.85
C SER A 238 10.31 -9.06 -23.25
N GLU A 239 10.00 -9.14 -21.95
CA GLU A 239 9.69 -10.38 -21.27
C GLU A 239 8.61 -10.22 -20.18
N MET A 240 8.07 -11.35 -19.73
CA MET A 240 7.10 -11.40 -18.65
C MET A 240 7.85 -11.48 -17.32
N VAL A 241 7.69 -10.50 -16.44
CA VAL A 241 8.48 -10.38 -15.20
C VAL A 241 7.60 -10.68 -13.98
N LYS A 242 8.00 -11.72 -13.23
CA LYS A 242 7.42 -12.04 -11.92
C LYS A 242 8.01 -11.11 -10.88
N ILE A 243 7.16 -10.40 -10.17
CA ILE A 243 7.57 -9.41 -9.17
C ILE A 243 7.30 -9.85 -7.73
N GLY A 244 6.53 -10.92 -7.52
CA GLY A 244 6.25 -11.42 -6.18
C GLY A 244 5.21 -12.52 -6.09
N TYR A 245 4.65 -12.68 -4.89
CA TYR A 245 3.58 -13.63 -4.59
C TYR A 245 2.42 -12.95 -3.85
N ALA A 246 1.20 -13.32 -4.23
CA ALA A 246 0.00 -12.96 -3.51
C ALA A 246 -0.13 -13.78 -2.22
N SER A 247 -0.89 -13.25 -1.27
CA SER A 247 -1.12 -13.87 0.04
C SER A 247 -1.88 -15.21 0.00
N ASP A 248 -2.47 -15.55 -1.14
CA ASP A 248 -3.07 -16.86 -1.41
C ASP A 248 -2.13 -17.83 -2.15
N GLY A 249 -0.89 -17.41 -2.44
CA GLY A 249 0.20 -18.24 -2.98
C GLY A 249 0.44 -18.10 -4.47
N PHE A 250 -0.46 -17.47 -5.24
CA PHE A 250 -0.27 -17.30 -6.68
C PHE A 250 0.82 -16.26 -6.99
N PRO A 251 1.58 -16.44 -8.08
CA PRO A 251 2.56 -15.45 -8.50
C PRO A 251 1.89 -14.16 -8.98
N ILE A 252 2.61 -13.06 -8.82
CA ILE A 252 2.25 -11.73 -9.30
C ILE A 252 3.26 -11.33 -10.38
N TYR A 253 2.76 -10.94 -11.55
CA TYR A 253 3.56 -10.39 -12.64
C TYR A 253 3.23 -8.91 -12.86
N TYR A 254 4.19 -8.15 -13.37
CA TYR A 254 3.93 -6.79 -13.79
C TYR A 254 3.51 -6.75 -15.26
N LYS A 255 2.26 -6.33 -15.48
CA LYS A 255 1.57 -5.86 -16.69
C LYS A 255 1.61 -6.69 -17.97
N TYR A 256 2.69 -7.38 -18.30
CA TYR A 256 2.85 -8.13 -19.55
C TYR A 256 2.49 -9.61 -19.39
N GLY A 257 1.81 -10.18 -20.39
CA GLY A 257 1.48 -11.60 -20.45
C GLY A 257 1.23 -12.08 -21.88
N TYR A 258 1.30 -13.39 -22.10
CA TYR A 258 1.10 -13.96 -23.44
C TYR A 258 -0.39 -14.00 -23.81
N ASN A 259 -0.75 -13.46 -24.98
CA ASN A 259 -2.08 -13.61 -25.57
C ASN A 259 -2.27 -15.02 -26.18
N SER A 260 -3.44 -15.28 -26.76
CA SER A 260 -3.77 -16.55 -27.42
C SER A 260 -2.87 -16.90 -28.62
N GLU A 261 -2.25 -15.89 -29.23
CA GLU A 261 -1.34 -16.02 -30.38
C GLU A 261 0.12 -16.24 -29.93
N GLY A 262 0.37 -16.21 -28.62
CA GLY A 262 1.69 -16.40 -28.03
C GLY A 262 2.56 -15.14 -28.07
N GLU A 263 1.97 -13.99 -28.38
CA GLU A 263 2.64 -12.68 -28.34
C GLU A 263 2.57 -12.12 -26.93
N LEU A 264 3.64 -11.45 -26.50
CA LEU A 264 3.66 -10.75 -25.24
C LEU A 264 2.95 -9.41 -25.39
N VAL A 265 1.89 -9.20 -24.62
CA VAL A 265 1.05 -7.99 -24.67
C VAL A 265 0.90 -7.38 -23.30
N GLU A 266 0.62 -6.08 -23.28
CA GLU A 266 0.20 -5.37 -22.08
C GLU A 266 -1.24 -5.77 -21.70
N HIS A 267 -1.45 -6.17 -20.45
CA HIS A 267 -2.77 -6.41 -19.89
C HIS A 267 -3.25 -5.20 -19.07
N GLN A 268 -4.55 -4.94 -19.18
CA GLN A 268 -5.27 -3.94 -18.40
C GLN A 268 -6.35 -4.61 -17.56
N SER A 269 -6.69 -4.04 -16.41
CA SER A 269 -7.81 -4.52 -15.61
C SER A 269 -9.14 -4.35 -16.35
N GLY A 270 -10.09 -5.28 -16.14
CA GLY A 270 -11.44 -5.25 -16.71
C GLY A 270 -12.42 -4.31 -15.99
N TYR A 271 -11.95 -3.37 -15.18
CA TYR A 271 -12.82 -2.41 -14.49
C TYR A 271 -13.01 -1.12 -15.29
N LYS A 272 -14.23 -0.61 -15.25
CA LYS A 272 -14.57 0.72 -15.75
C LYS A 272 -15.32 1.53 -14.71
N LEU A 273 -15.19 2.84 -14.83
CA LEU A 273 -15.99 3.79 -14.05
C LEU A 273 -17.47 3.58 -14.37
N LYS A 274 -18.34 3.70 -13.36
CA LYS A 274 -19.79 3.74 -13.56
C LYS A 274 -20.18 5.07 -14.19
N GLU A 275 -21.22 5.04 -15.01
CA GLU A 275 -21.81 6.25 -15.59
C GLU A 275 -22.81 6.89 -14.62
N GLY A 276 -23.01 8.20 -14.75
CA GLY A 276 -23.99 8.97 -13.96
C GLY A 276 -23.58 9.19 -12.51
N ASP A 277 -24.57 9.55 -11.69
CA ASP A 277 -24.35 9.99 -10.31
C ASP A 277 -24.56 8.87 -9.29
N ARG A 278 -23.87 9.00 -8.15
CA ARG A 278 -24.09 8.22 -6.94
C ARG A 278 -25.49 8.53 -6.41
N GLY A 279 -26.16 7.54 -5.84
CA GLY A 279 -27.52 7.71 -5.29
C GLY A 279 -27.54 8.19 -3.83
N GLY A 280 -26.51 8.90 -3.38
CA GLY A 280 -26.39 9.36 -1.99
C GLY A 280 -27.20 10.63 -1.71
N ASP A 281 -27.17 11.07 -0.45
CA ASP A 281 -27.83 12.28 0.05
C ASP A 281 -26.82 13.37 0.46
N GLY A 282 -25.52 13.13 0.26
CA GLY A 282 -24.42 13.97 0.74
C GLY A 282 -24.23 13.98 2.26
N VAL A 283 -25.02 13.20 3.00
CA VAL A 283 -25.11 13.23 4.46
C VAL A 283 -24.78 11.87 5.07
N THR A 284 -25.41 10.79 4.62
CA THR A 284 -25.16 9.40 5.04
C THR A 284 -24.42 8.60 3.97
N ALA A 285 -24.46 9.06 2.72
CA ALA A 285 -23.69 8.55 1.59
C ALA A 285 -23.26 9.71 0.68
N PRO A 286 -22.12 9.61 -0.03
CA PRO A 286 -21.69 10.63 -0.97
C PRO A 286 -22.67 10.71 -2.14
N ASP A 287 -22.95 11.93 -2.56
CA ASP A 287 -23.70 12.26 -3.77
C ASP A 287 -22.72 12.60 -4.92
N GLY A 288 -23.23 13.08 -6.05
CA GLY A 288 -22.44 13.53 -7.19
C GLY A 288 -21.98 12.41 -8.12
N PRO A 289 -21.24 12.73 -9.20
CA PRO A 289 -20.83 11.78 -10.22
C PRO A 289 -19.99 10.64 -9.67
N HIS A 290 -20.13 9.44 -10.24
CA HIS A 290 -19.11 8.41 -10.10
C HIS A 290 -17.83 8.94 -10.77
N ASN A 291 -16.85 9.34 -9.96
CA ASN A 291 -15.62 9.94 -10.45
C ASN A 291 -14.36 9.14 -10.06
N GLY A 292 -14.52 7.96 -9.43
CA GLY A 292 -13.42 7.06 -9.14
C GLY A 292 -12.73 7.31 -7.80
N ARG A 293 -13.24 8.27 -7.02
CA ARG A 293 -12.82 8.54 -5.65
C ARG A 293 -13.09 7.35 -4.73
N TYR A 294 -14.15 6.59 -4.96
CA TYR A 294 -14.49 5.41 -4.18
C TYR A 294 -14.29 4.13 -4.98
N PHE A 295 -13.83 3.03 -4.33
CA PHE A 295 -13.75 1.72 -4.99
C PHE A 295 -15.10 1.29 -5.58
N SER A 296 -16.19 1.68 -4.90
CA SER A 296 -17.56 1.44 -5.33
C SER A 296 -17.99 2.20 -6.59
N ASP A 297 -17.21 3.19 -7.05
CA ASP A 297 -17.50 3.92 -8.28
C ASP A 297 -17.19 3.10 -9.54
N TYR A 298 -16.42 2.02 -9.40
CA TYR A 298 -16.06 1.14 -10.50
C TYR A 298 -16.96 -0.10 -10.54
N LYS A 299 -17.06 -0.67 -11.74
CA LYS A 299 -17.65 -1.99 -11.96
C LYS A 299 -16.75 -2.81 -12.88
N TYR A 300 -16.63 -4.08 -12.57
CA TYR A 300 -15.99 -5.05 -13.44
C TYR A 300 -16.89 -5.35 -14.65
N ASP A 301 -16.27 -5.47 -15.82
CA ASP A 301 -16.89 -5.90 -17.06
C ASP A 301 -15.96 -6.89 -17.78
N GLN A 302 -16.39 -8.16 -17.80
CA GLN A 302 -15.63 -9.27 -18.38
C GLN A 302 -15.32 -9.12 -19.87
N ASN A 303 -15.95 -8.18 -20.58
CA ASN A 303 -15.72 -7.98 -22.01
C ASN A 303 -14.61 -6.95 -22.29
N LEU A 304 -14.04 -6.33 -21.25
CA LEU A 304 -12.98 -5.31 -21.40
C LEU A 304 -11.57 -5.89 -21.30
N SER A 305 -11.41 -7.05 -20.69
CA SER A 305 -10.10 -7.64 -20.43
C SER A 305 -10.17 -9.15 -20.32
N GLU A 306 -9.05 -9.82 -20.60
CA GLU A 306 -8.84 -11.22 -20.27
C GLU A 306 -8.59 -11.46 -18.77
N LEU A 307 -8.28 -10.40 -18.02
CA LEU A 307 -8.14 -10.48 -16.57
C LEU A 307 -9.51 -10.60 -15.91
N ASP A 308 -9.60 -11.51 -14.94
CA ASP A 308 -10.77 -11.66 -14.09
C ASP A 308 -10.93 -10.48 -13.11
N ALA A 309 -12.02 -10.51 -12.32
CA ALA A 309 -12.33 -9.46 -11.37
C ALA A 309 -11.29 -9.30 -10.22
N CYS A 310 -10.36 -10.23 -10.05
CA CYS A 310 -9.25 -10.09 -9.11
C CYS A 310 -7.94 -9.65 -9.79
N ASN A 311 -7.99 -9.21 -11.04
CA ASN A 311 -6.82 -8.94 -11.89
C ASN A 311 -5.93 -10.17 -12.10
N GLY A 312 -6.50 -11.37 -12.18
CA GLY A 312 -5.72 -12.57 -12.53
C GLY A 312 -6.25 -13.27 -13.77
N ARG A 313 -5.44 -14.19 -14.30
CA ARG A 313 -5.80 -15.02 -15.46
C ARG A 313 -5.05 -16.34 -15.44
N TRP A 314 -5.52 -17.29 -16.25
CA TRP A 314 -4.75 -18.45 -16.62
C TRP A 314 -3.92 -18.15 -17.86
N GLY A 315 -2.68 -18.63 -17.90
CA GLY A 315 -1.86 -18.54 -19.11
C GLY A 315 -0.47 -19.11 -18.92
N LYS A 316 0.30 -19.09 -20.01
CA LYS A 316 1.74 -19.38 -19.99
C LYS A 316 2.48 -18.30 -19.21
N THR A 317 3.51 -18.72 -18.48
CA THR A 317 4.48 -17.88 -17.80
C THR A 317 5.90 -18.39 -18.08
N PRO A 318 6.97 -17.70 -17.67
CA PRO A 318 8.33 -18.22 -17.78
C PRO A 318 8.52 -19.57 -17.07
N GLU A 319 7.81 -19.80 -15.96
CA GLU A 319 7.98 -20.98 -15.09
C GLU A 319 6.98 -22.10 -15.37
N SER A 320 5.88 -21.84 -16.07
CA SER A 320 4.85 -22.84 -16.35
C SER A 320 4.23 -22.68 -17.74
N ALA A 321 3.96 -23.82 -18.39
CA ALA A 321 3.18 -23.83 -19.64
C ALA A 321 1.75 -23.32 -19.45
N ASN A 322 1.19 -23.48 -18.24
CA ASN A 322 -0.09 -22.93 -17.85
C ASN A 322 -0.19 -22.85 -16.33
N GLU A 323 -0.36 -21.64 -15.79
CA GLU A 323 -0.67 -21.40 -14.37
C GLU A 323 -1.65 -20.24 -14.23
N TYR A 324 -2.30 -20.15 -13.06
CA TYR A 324 -3.04 -18.94 -12.70
C TYR A 324 -2.09 -17.96 -12.04
N TYR A 325 -2.20 -16.69 -12.40
CA TYR A 325 -1.37 -15.63 -11.85
C TYR A 325 -2.13 -14.31 -11.81
N TYR A 326 -1.69 -13.41 -10.92
CA TYR A 326 -2.17 -12.04 -10.87
C TYR A 326 -1.30 -11.12 -11.71
N VAL A 327 -1.88 -10.03 -12.16
CA VAL A 327 -1.23 -8.98 -12.93
C VAL A 327 -1.41 -7.64 -12.22
N VAL A 328 -0.29 -6.97 -11.93
CA VAL A 328 -0.31 -5.54 -11.62
C VAL A 328 -0.47 -4.77 -12.92
N THR A 329 -1.44 -3.86 -12.96
CA THR A 329 -1.82 -3.09 -14.15
C THR A 329 -1.69 -1.59 -13.90
N ASP A 330 -1.67 -0.79 -14.96
CA ASP A 330 -1.55 0.67 -14.85
C ASP A 330 -2.90 1.40 -14.96
N ASN A 331 -4.01 0.66 -14.95
CA ASN A 331 -5.36 1.21 -14.81
C ASN A 331 -6.00 0.74 -13.50
N PHE A 332 -7.16 1.29 -13.15
CA PHE A 332 -7.86 0.87 -11.94
C PHE A 332 -8.43 -0.55 -12.08
N PRO A 333 -8.35 -1.40 -11.03
CA PRO A 333 -7.39 -1.30 -9.93
C PRO A 333 -5.99 -1.68 -10.39
N SER A 334 -4.96 -1.00 -9.86
CA SER A 334 -3.58 -1.29 -10.24
C SER A 334 -3.12 -2.63 -9.67
N VAL A 335 -3.40 -2.90 -8.39
CA VAL A 335 -3.07 -4.16 -7.72
C VAL A 335 -4.33 -5.01 -7.45
N PRO A 336 -4.22 -6.34 -7.31
CA PRO A 336 -5.35 -7.22 -7.01
C PRO A 336 -6.18 -6.80 -5.78
N LEU A 337 -7.49 -6.60 -5.97
CA LEU A 337 -8.44 -6.26 -4.90
C LEU A 337 -9.04 -7.48 -4.18
N CYS A 338 -8.83 -8.67 -4.73
CA CYS A 338 -9.32 -9.92 -4.17
C CYS A 338 -8.37 -11.07 -4.47
N PHE A 339 -8.60 -12.17 -3.76
CA PHE A 339 -7.94 -13.44 -3.94
C PHE A 339 -8.88 -14.40 -4.67
N SER A 340 -8.44 -14.93 -5.81
CA SER A 340 -8.99 -16.09 -6.48
C SER A 340 -8.61 -17.40 -5.80
N GLY A 341 -7.57 -17.43 -4.98
CA GLY A 341 -7.24 -18.55 -4.09
C GLY A 341 -7.82 -18.41 -2.68
N THR A 342 -7.18 -19.08 -1.72
CA THR A 342 -7.52 -18.96 -0.29
C THR A 342 -6.35 -18.34 0.46
N PRO A 343 -6.43 -17.06 0.88
CA PRO A 343 -5.37 -16.44 1.67
C PRO A 343 -5.30 -17.08 3.07
N ASN A 344 -4.11 -17.14 3.65
CA ASN A 344 -3.96 -17.55 5.04
C ASN A 344 -4.49 -16.45 5.98
N ASN A 345 -5.35 -16.81 6.93
CA ASN A 345 -5.91 -15.87 7.92
C ASN A 345 -4.85 -15.17 8.77
N GLU A 346 -3.65 -15.77 8.93
CA GLU A 346 -2.52 -15.14 9.64
C GLU A 346 -2.05 -13.84 8.95
N LEU A 347 -2.36 -13.67 7.67
CA LEU A 347 -2.01 -12.51 6.85
C LEU A 347 -3.03 -11.36 6.98
N ARG A 348 -4.10 -11.57 7.76
CA ARG A 348 -5.09 -10.53 8.03
C ARG A 348 -4.49 -9.51 9.00
N LYS A 349 -4.57 -8.23 8.64
CA LYS A 349 -4.16 -7.10 9.49
C LYS A 349 -4.92 -7.13 10.81
N GLY A 350 -4.19 -6.97 11.91
CA GLY A 350 -4.72 -7.10 13.27
C GLY A 350 -5.02 -8.52 13.74
N GLY A 351 -4.77 -9.54 12.91
CA GLY A 351 -4.91 -10.97 13.23
C GLY A 351 -3.67 -11.61 13.86
N GLY A 352 -2.59 -10.85 14.02
CA GLY A 352 -1.36 -11.29 14.67
C GLY A 352 -1.64 -11.75 16.10
N ARG A 353 -1.69 -13.07 16.28
CA ARG A 353 -1.62 -13.77 17.56
C ARG A 353 -0.37 -13.30 18.30
N ASN A 354 -0.52 -12.34 19.20
CA ASN A 354 0.41 -12.17 20.31
C ASN A 354 0.33 -13.46 21.16
N GLY A 355 1.24 -14.39 20.90
CA GLY A 355 1.57 -15.52 21.78
C GLY A 355 2.29 -15.08 23.06
N GLY A 356 2.01 -13.88 23.55
CA GLY A 356 2.39 -13.42 24.88
C GLY A 356 1.19 -13.61 25.80
N GLN A 357 1.33 -14.55 26.73
CA GLN A 357 0.40 -14.77 27.84
C GLN A 357 -0.12 -13.42 28.36
N ARG A 358 -1.44 -13.21 28.29
CA ARG A 358 -2.10 -12.20 29.12
C ARG A 358 -1.67 -12.48 30.56
N PRO A 359 -0.98 -11.56 31.27
CA PRO A 359 -0.92 -11.67 32.71
C PRO A 359 -2.37 -11.58 33.17
N GLN A 360 -2.86 -12.63 33.83
CA GLN A 360 -4.10 -12.55 34.59
C GLN A 360 -4.00 -11.29 35.46
N ARG A 361 -4.81 -10.28 35.16
CA ARG A 361 -5.04 -9.18 36.10
C ARG A 361 -5.59 -9.84 37.35
N GLY A 362 -4.74 -9.95 38.37
CA GLY A 362 -5.13 -10.36 39.70
C GLY A 362 -6.33 -9.52 40.16
N ALA A 363 -7.27 -10.20 40.80
CA ALA A 363 -8.41 -9.61 41.47
C ALA A 363 -7.91 -8.65 42.56
N GLY A 364 -7.72 -7.38 42.20
CA GLY A 364 -7.55 -6.27 43.15
C GLY A 364 -8.92 -5.82 43.61
N GLY A 365 -9.40 -6.42 44.71
CA GLY A 365 -10.60 -5.98 45.40
C GLY A 365 -10.51 -4.52 45.87
N PRO A 366 -11.65 -3.85 46.08
CA PRO A 366 -11.68 -2.45 46.51
C PRO A 366 -11.07 -2.28 47.91
N PRO A 367 -10.45 -1.11 48.20
CA PRO A 367 -9.73 -0.88 49.45
C PRO A 367 -10.69 -0.86 50.66
N PRO A 368 -10.23 -1.29 51.85
CA PRO A 368 -11.08 -1.36 53.04
C PRO A 368 -11.36 0.02 53.61
N ARG A 369 -12.65 0.35 53.76
CA ARG A 369 -13.08 1.46 54.63
C ARG A 369 -12.97 1.03 56.08
N ARG A 370 -12.18 1.77 56.85
CA ARG A 370 -11.99 1.58 58.29
C ARG A 370 -12.85 2.58 59.06
N GLY A 371 -13.77 2.05 59.87
CA GLY A 371 -14.08 2.56 61.21
C GLY A 371 -15.27 3.51 61.38
N GLY A 372 -16.28 3.05 62.12
CA GLY A 372 -17.30 3.89 62.76
C GLY A 372 -18.46 3.06 63.32
N ASN A 373 -18.34 2.64 64.58
CA ASN A 373 -19.29 1.84 65.37
C ASN A 373 -20.62 2.54 65.72
N HIS A 374 -21.54 1.72 66.26
CA HIS A 374 -22.75 2.01 67.06
C HIS A 374 -24.03 2.13 66.24
N ASP A 375 -25.19 1.63 66.65
CA ASP A 375 -25.64 0.61 67.60
C ASP A 375 -27.14 0.43 67.27
N GLU A 376 -27.67 -0.77 67.46
CA GLU A 376 -29.06 -1.10 67.81
C GLU A 376 -30.33 -0.49 67.13
N THR A 377 -31.30 -1.41 66.95
CA THR A 377 -32.78 -1.27 66.89
C THR A 377 -33.51 -1.02 65.55
N GLU A 378 -34.14 -2.10 65.05
CA GLU A 378 -35.50 -2.09 64.47
C GLU A 378 -36.53 -1.56 65.52
N PRO A 379 -37.76 -1.07 65.19
CA PRO A 379 -38.66 -1.70 64.19
C PRO A 379 -39.73 -0.82 63.46
N ILE A 380 -40.46 -1.47 62.53
CA ILE A 380 -41.91 -1.35 62.20
C ILE A 380 -42.51 -0.10 61.47
N ASN A 381 -43.20 -0.44 60.36
CA ASN A 381 -44.41 0.13 59.69
C ASN A 381 -44.69 1.66 59.67
N LYS A 382 -45.05 2.18 58.49
CA LYS A 382 -46.46 2.40 58.04
C LYS A 382 -46.56 3.25 56.76
N LEU A 383 -47.56 2.87 55.95
CA LEU A 383 -48.25 3.52 54.82
C LEU A 383 -47.73 3.23 53.41
#